data_AF-A0A9W8JNR0-F1
#
_entry.id   AF-A0A9W8JNR0-F1
#
_cell.length_a   1.000
_cell.length_b   1.000
_cell.length_c   1.000
_cell.angle_alpha   90.00
_cell.angle_beta   90.00
_cell.angle_gamma   90.00
#
_symmetry.space_group_name_H-M   'P 1'
#
loop_
_entity.id
_entity.type
_entity.pdbx_description
1 polymer ?
#
loop_
_entity_poly.entity_id
_entity_poly.type
_entity_poly.pdbx_seq_one_letter_code
_entity_poly.pdbx_strand_id
1 'polypeptide(L)'
;MHELDREKSIHSPGLYAVWNAKPFLLENAIKMQKLRERKEYDYVFWNDAGSFREDNVYTDWPDGERVQRIWEEGSRATGTSQEELIFFPMYWKPPADAKGWTEGAGPVDSDISEGSFFGGTPKAVTWFSRTLYSYHDYYISLGFFAGKDQNLYNAVIFLFPSRFITVWHGDPDSPAQGGMPPNALMRGRLGACGPEWYYYQWWLSDKHSREEMRKYWMEHDREPSEAKWWKIRRIPCRMALLRGMEDVLKSTFGNDWTPPARTIGLRPTRMW
;
A
#
# COMPACT_ATOMS: atom_id res chain seq x y z
N MET A 1 3.10 -16.20 -20.90
CA MET A 1 2.81 -15.46 -19.65
C MET A 1 1.31 -15.37 -19.38
N HIS A 2 0.48 -14.80 -20.27
CA HIS A 2 -0.98 -14.69 -20.03
C HIS A 2 -1.70 -16.03 -19.78
N GLU A 3 -1.24 -17.13 -20.40
CA GLU A 3 -1.85 -18.45 -20.16
C GLU A 3 -1.70 -18.97 -18.73
N LEU A 4 -0.74 -18.43 -17.97
CA LEU A 4 -0.50 -18.77 -16.57
C LEU A 4 -1.34 -17.90 -15.61
N ASP A 5 -2.03 -16.89 -16.13
CA ASP A 5 -2.86 -15.99 -15.33
C ASP A 5 -4.18 -16.66 -14.93
N ARG A 6 -4.47 -16.64 -13.62
CA ARG A 6 -5.73 -17.12 -13.04
C ARG A 6 -6.90 -16.20 -13.37
N GLU A 7 -6.63 -14.94 -13.65
CA GLU A 7 -7.60 -13.87 -13.94
C GLU A 7 -7.69 -13.58 -15.44
N LYS A 8 -7.18 -14.48 -16.30
CA LYS A 8 -7.06 -14.25 -17.76
C LYS A 8 -8.37 -13.98 -18.50
N SER A 9 -9.50 -14.31 -17.86
CA SER A 9 -10.86 -14.05 -18.38
C SER A 9 -11.34 -12.62 -18.14
N ILE A 10 -10.73 -11.88 -17.22
CA ILE A 10 -11.11 -10.52 -16.86
C ILE A 10 -9.97 -9.51 -17.04
N HIS A 11 -8.73 -9.99 -17.13
CA HIS A 11 -7.55 -9.16 -17.36
C HIS A 11 -6.87 -9.47 -18.69
N SER A 12 -6.14 -8.47 -19.20
CA SER A 12 -5.39 -8.59 -20.45
C SER A 12 -3.90 -8.31 -20.20
N PRO A 13 -3.00 -8.79 -21.08
CA PRO A 13 -1.58 -8.46 -21.00
C PRO A 13 -1.30 -6.96 -20.99
N GLY A 14 -2.10 -6.18 -21.73
CA GLY A 14 -1.97 -4.71 -21.77
C GLY A 14 -2.28 -4.06 -20.43
N LEU A 15 -3.27 -4.56 -19.70
CA LEU A 15 -3.59 -4.08 -18.35
C LEU A 15 -2.42 -4.32 -17.38
N TYR A 16 -1.87 -5.54 -17.39
CA TYR A 16 -0.70 -5.87 -16.56
C TYR A 16 0.54 -5.06 -16.93
N ALA A 17 0.73 -4.71 -18.20
CA ALA A 17 1.81 -3.83 -18.62
C ALA A 17 1.68 -2.45 -17.97
N VAL A 18 0.47 -1.88 -17.91
CA VAL A 18 0.22 -0.61 -17.22
C VAL A 18 0.46 -0.73 -15.71
N TRP A 19 -0.03 -1.80 -15.08
CA TRP A 19 0.16 -2.02 -13.65
C TRP A 19 1.63 -2.20 -13.26
N ASN A 20 2.40 -2.96 -14.04
CA ASN A 20 3.84 -3.11 -13.79
C ASN A 20 4.65 -1.87 -14.18
N ALA A 21 4.12 -0.95 -14.97
CA ALA A 21 4.84 0.26 -15.36
C ALA A 21 4.87 1.34 -14.26
N LYS A 22 4.01 1.26 -13.24
CA LYS A 22 3.86 2.32 -12.21
C LYS A 22 5.19 2.73 -11.57
N PRO A 23 6.06 1.80 -11.09
CA PRO A 23 7.32 2.18 -10.45
C PRO A 23 8.33 2.78 -11.44
N PHE A 24 8.38 2.27 -12.67
CA PHE A 24 9.19 2.87 -13.74
C PHE A 24 8.71 4.29 -14.06
N LEU A 25 7.41 4.51 -14.23
CA LEU A 25 6.85 5.82 -14.56
C LEU A 25 7.17 6.84 -13.46
N LEU A 26 6.99 6.44 -12.18
CA LEU A 26 7.32 7.30 -11.05
C LEU A 26 8.83 7.60 -10.99
N GLU A 27 9.70 6.60 -11.17
CA GLU A 27 11.15 6.80 -11.19
C GLU A 27 11.59 7.72 -12.34
N ASN A 28 10.97 7.60 -13.52
CA ASN A 28 11.27 8.47 -14.65
C ASN A 28 10.78 9.90 -14.41
N ALA A 29 9.63 10.10 -13.76
CA ALA A 29 9.17 11.42 -13.39
C ALA A 29 10.18 12.15 -12.49
N ILE A 30 10.78 11.44 -11.50
CA ILE A 30 11.86 11.97 -10.66
C ILE A 30 13.05 12.42 -11.50
N LYS A 31 13.53 11.57 -12.41
CA LYS A 31 14.69 11.86 -13.26
C LYS A 31 14.42 13.06 -14.16
N MET A 32 13.27 13.08 -14.82
CA MET A 32 12.88 14.16 -15.73
C MET A 32 12.74 15.49 -14.97
N GLN A 33 12.19 15.47 -13.76
CA GLN A 33 12.09 16.67 -12.93
C GLN A 33 13.46 17.24 -12.60
N LYS A 34 14.39 16.40 -12.15
CA LYS A 34 15.76 16.81 -11.81
C LYS A 34 16.49 17.40 -13.02
N LEU A 35 16.29 16.81 -14.20
CA LEU A 35 16.88 17.28 -15.45
C LEU A 35 16.29 18.60 -15.95
N ARG A 36 14.96 18.78 -15.86
CA ARG A 36 14.25 19.92 -16.44
C ARG A 36 14.13 21.12 -15.50
N GLU A 37 13.77 20.88 -14.25
CA GLU A 37 13.40 21.95 -13.31
C GLU A 37 14.46 22.22 -12.26
N ARG A 38 15.49 21.37 -12.14
CA ARG A 38 16.53 21.44 -11.08
C ARG A 38 15.92 21.49 -9.67
N LYS A 39 14.72 20.95 -9.49
CA LYS A 39 14.04 20.79 -8.21
C LYS A 39 14.20 19.36 -7.71
N GLU A 40 14.32 19.21 -6.41
CA GLU A 40 14.24 17.92 -5.73
C GLU A 40 12.98 17.91 -4.89
N TYR A 41 12.19 16.84 -5.03
CA TYR A 41 11.01 16.60 -4.20
C TYR A 41 11.44 15.88 -2.92
N ASP A 42 10.88 16.26 -1.78
CA ASP A 42 11.10 15.55 -0.52
C ASP A 42 10.50 14.13 -0.57
N TYR A 43 9.29 14.04 -1.15
CA TYR A 43 8.54 12.80 -1.34
C TYR A 43 7.88 12.76 -2.71
N VAL A 44 7.74 11.55 -3.24
CA VAL A 44 7.06 11.28 -4.52
C VAL A 44 6.20 10.03 -4.39
N PHE A 45 5.01 10.09 -4.99
CA PHE A 45 3.99 9.07 -4.85
C PHE A 45 3.40 8.71 -6.21
N TRP A 46 3.15 7.41 -6.39
CA TRP A 46 2.20 6.94 -7.38
C TRP A 46 0.81 6.98 -6.76
N ASN A 47 -0.18 7.44 -7.51
CA ASN A 47 -1.58 7.35 -7.13
C ASN A 47 -2.44 7.06 -8.37
N ASP A 48 -3.22 5.98 -8.33
CA ASP A 48 -4.14 5.66 -9.42
C ASP A 48 -5.23 6.75 -9.54
N ALA A 49 -5.48 7.22 -10.76
CA ALA A 49 -6.53 8.24 -11.01
C ALA A 49 -7.92 7.77 -10.55
N GLY A 50 -8.20 6.46 -10.66
CA GLY A 50 -9.45 5.86 -10.19
C GLY A 50 -9.66 5.95 -8.68
N SER A 51 -8.64 6.29 -7.89
CA SER A 51 -8.80 6.44 -6.44
C SER A 51 -9.64 7.66 -6.05
N PHE A 52 -9.72 8.70 -6.89
CA PHE A 52 -10.51 9.92 -6.64
C PHE A 52 -11.81 9.98 -7.46
N ARG A 53 -12.35 8.81 -7.88
CA ARG A 53 -13.57 8.75 -8.71
C ARG A 53 -14.85 9.13 -7.97
N GLU A 54 -14.81 9.07 -6.63
CA GLU A 54 -15.92 9.42 -5.76
C GLU A 54 -15.82 10.87 -5.30
N ASP A 55 -16.97 11.44 -4.94
CA ASP A 55 -17.05 12.77 -4.35
C ASP A 55 -16.16 12.84 -3.10
N ASN A 56 -15.31 13.85 -3.06
CA ASN A 56 -14.36 14.06 -1.98
C ASN A 56 -14.11 15.54 -1.75
N VAL A 57 -13.56 15.87 -0.59
CA VAL A 57 -13.30 17.26 -0.16
C VAL A 57 -11.82 17.66 -0.29
N TYR A 58 -10.98 16.81 -0.88
CA TYR A 58 -9.54 16.98 -0.86
C TYR A 58 -9.08 18.00 -1.91
N THR A 59 -8.35 19.03 -1.48
CA THR A 59 -7.78 20.06 -2.38
C THR A 59 -6.25 20.04 -2.39
N ASP A 60 -5.64 19.95 -1.21
CA ASP A 60 -4.20 19.99 -1.01
C ASP A 60 -3.70 18.64 -0.46
N TRP A 61 -3.78 17.61 -1.31
CA TRP A 61 -3.49 16.23 -0.94
C TRP A 61 -2.23 15.66 -1.63
N PRO A 62 -1.41 14.86 -0.94
CA PRO A 62 -1.45 14.59 0.50
C PRO A 62 -0.97 15.80 1.33
N ASP A 63 -1.32 15.85 2.62
CA ASP A 63 -0.83 16.90 3.52
C ASP A 63 0.67 16.70 3.80
N GLY A 64 1.49 17.68 3.39
CA GLY A 64 2.95 17.59 3.48
C GLY A 64 3.45 17.39 4.91
N GLU A 65 2.85 18.08 5.89
CA GLU A 65 3.24 17.90 7.29
C GLU A 65 2.88 16.51 7.81
N ARG A 66 1.70 15.98 7.43
CA ARG A 66 1.30 14.62 7.78
C ARG A 66 2.27 13.60 7.19
N VAL A 67 2.63 13.74 5.92
CA VAL A 67 3.64 12.89 5.26
C VAL A 67 4.95 12.91 6.04
N GLN A 68 5.49 14.09 6.35
CA GLN A 68 6.75 14.21 7.11
C GLN A 68 6.68 13.51 8.48
N ARG A 69 5.60 13.74 9.24
CA ARG A 69 5.38 13.07 10.55
C ARG A 69 5.31 11.55 10.43
N ILE A 70 4.69 11.03 9.37
CA ILE A 70 4.58 9.59 9.12
C ILE A 70 5.96 8.98 8.86
N TRP A 71 6.82 9.64 8.09
CA TRP A 71 8.17 9.13 7.84
C TRP A 71 9.05 9.19 9.09
N GLU A 72 8.91 10.24 9.91
CA GLU A 72 9.57 10.32 11.21
C GLU A 72 9.12 9.21 12.17
N GLU A 73 7.82 8.96 12.27
CA GLU A 73 7.25 7.88 13.07
C GLU A 73 7.67 6.51 12.55
N GLY A 74 7.65 6.33 11.23
CA GLY A 74 8.06 5.10 10.55
C GLY A 74 9.53 4.79 10.79
N SER A 75 10.40 5.80 10.69
CA SER A 75 11.82 5.68 10.97
C SER A 75 12.10 5.26 12.40
N ARG A 76 11.37 5.83 13.37
CA ARG A 76 11.44 5.40 14.77
C ARG A 76 10.93 3.97 14.98
N ALA A 77 9.84 3.60 14.31
CA ALA A 77 9.20 2.29 14.48
C ALA A 77 10.00 1.14 13.87
N THR A 78 10.69 1.37 12.74
CA THR A 78 11.45 0.32 12.03
C THR A 78 12.95 0.38 12.27
N GLY A 79 13.47 1.49 12.81
CA GLY A 79 14.91 1.76 12.88
C GLY A 79 15.56 2.01 11.51
N THR A 80 14.77 2.13 10.44
CA THR A 80 15.24 2.39 9.08
C THR A 80 15.17 3.87 8.76
N SER A 81 16.21 4.43 8.13
CA SER A 81 16.23 5.86 7.80
C SER A 81 15.07 6.27 6.88
N GLN A 82 14.58 7.51 7.00
CA GLN A 82 13.47 8.02 6.20
C GLN A 82 13.72 7.90 4.68
N GLU A 83 14.97 8.09 4.25
CA GLU A 83 15.38 7.98 2.84
C GLU A 83 15.29 6.56 2.26
N GLU A 84 15.09 5.56 3.11
CA GLU A 84 15.00 4.14 2.73
C GLU A 84 13.60 3.56 2.93
N LEU A 85 12.69 4.34 3.51
CA LEU A 85 11.31 3.94 3.77
C LEU A 85 10.39 4.22 2.60
N ILE A 86 9.54 3.24 2.33
CA ILE A 86 8.44 3.32 1.37
C ILE A 86 7.15 3.05 2.10
N PHE A 87 6.14 3.85 1.79
CA PHE A 87 4.78 3.62 2.22
C PHE A 87 4.01 2.79 1.20
N PHE A 88 3.32 1.77 1.69
CA PHE A 88 2.29 1.02 0.98
C PHE A 88 1.07 0.90 1.90
N PRO A 89 -0.14 1.28 1.48
CA PRO A 89 -1.32 0.97 2.27
C PRO A 89 -1.63 -0.52 2.20
N MET A 90 -2.28 -1.01 3.25
CA MET A 90 -2.67 -2.40 3.40
C MET A 90 -4.12 -2.54 3.80
N TYR A 91 -4.73 -3.56 3.22
CA TYR A 91 -6.10 -3.89 3.51
C TYR A 91 -6.21 -5.22 4.25
N TRP A 92 -5.79 -6.32 3.61
CA TRP A 92 -5.90 -7.65 4.19
C TRP A 92 -4.68 -8.06 5.01
N LYS A 93 -4.90 -8.96 5.97
CA LYS A 93 -3.82 -9.60 6.71
C LYS A 93 -2.97 -10.46 5.75
N PRO A 94 -1.65 -10.57 5.96
CA PRO A 94 -0.84 -11.60 5.29
C PRO A 94 -1.45 -13.00 5.50
N PRO A 95 -1.54 -13.84 4.44
CA PRO A 95 -2.19 -15.13 4.54
C PRO A 95 -1.28 -16.12 5.27
N ALA A 96 -1.87 -16.97 6.12
CA ALA A 96 -1.09 -17.81 7.05
C ALA A 96 -0.17 -18.83 6.35
N ASP A 97 -0.53 -19.27 5.16
CA ASP A 97 0.27 -20.15 4.30
C ASP A 97 1.52 -19.47 3.72
N ALA A 98 1.57 -18.13 3.69
CA ALA A 98 2.76 -17.39 3.30
C ALA A 98 3.83 -17.31 4.41
N LYS A 99 3.58 -17.84 5.63
CA LYS A 99 4.58 -17.89 6.72
C LYS A 99 5.89 -18.56 6.28
N GLY A 100 5.79 -19.64 5.49
CA GLY A 100 6.92 -20.42 4.98
C GLY A 100 7.36 -20.03 3.57
N TRP A 101 6.86 -18.92 3.03
CA TRP A 101 7.23 -18.47 1.68
C TRP A 101 8.72 -18.16 1.59
N THR A 102 9.33 -18.45 0.44
CA THR A 102 10.76 -18.21 0.17
C THR A 102 10.94 -17.50 -1.15
N GLU A 103 12.11 -16.89 -1.34
CA GLU A 103 12.46 -16.19 -2.58
C GLU A 103 12.23 -17.03 -3.86
N GLY A 104 12.43 -18.35 -3.79
CA GLY A 104 12.24 -19.24 -4.95
C GLY A 104 10.80 -19.68 -5.21
N ALA A 105 9.85 -19.36 -4.31
CA ALA A 105 8.46 -19.82 -4.42
C ALA A 105 7.62 -18.99 -5.42
N GLY A 106 8.20 -17.97 -6.04
CA GLY A 106 7.51 -17.07 -6.97
C GLY A 106 6.80 -15.91 -6.28
N PRO A 107 6.06 -15.06 -7.02
CA PRO A 107 5.33 -13.93 -6.47
C PRO A 107 4.30 -14.34 -5.40
N VAL A 108 4.03 -13.47 -4.42
CA VAL A 108 3.08 -13.75 -3.33
C VAL A 108 1.67 -13.34 -3.77
N ASP A 109 0.88 -14.32 -4.22
CA ASP A 109 -0.49 -14.14 -4.74
C ASP A 109 -1.50 -13.89 -3.61
N SER A 110 -1.62 -12.62 -3.20
CA SER A 110 -2.53 -12.19 -2.13
C SER A 110 -2.83 -10.69 -2.20
N ASP A 111 -4.00 -10.26 -1.73
CA ASP A 111 -4.40 -8.85 -1.76
C ASP A 111 -3.96 -8.10 -0.48
N ILE A 112 -2.67 -8.19 -0.13
CA ILE A 112 -2.11 -7.57 1.09
C ILE A 112 -1.88 -6.07 0.86
N SER A 113 -0.98 -5.76 -0.10
CA SER A 113 -0.65 -4.40 -0.49
C SER A 113 -1.68 -3.83 -1.46
N GLU A 114 -2.05 -2.57 -1.28
CA GLU A 114 -2.88 -1.84 -2.24
C GLU A 114 -2.00 -1.32 -3.38
N GLY A 115 -2.14 -1.87 -4.59
CA GLY A 115 -1.35 -1.46 -5.75
C GLY A 115 -1.69 -0.07 -6.29
N SER A 116 -2.69 0.61 -5.73
CA SER A 116 -3.19 1.92 -6.17
C SER A 116 -2.41 3.11 -5.62
N PHE A 117 -1.61 2.91 -4.57
CA PHE A 117 -0.81 3.98 -3.97
C PHE A 117 0.48 3.45 -3.36
N PHE A 118 1.59 4.13 -3.64
CA PHE A 118 2.84 3.91 -2.93
C PHE A 118 3.76 5.11 -3.11
N GLY A 119 4.74 5.26 -2.24
CA GLY A 119 5.75 6.30 -2.42
C GLY A 119 6.70 6.45 -1.27
N GLY A 120 7.57 7.44 -1.39
CA GLY A 120 8.59 7.77 -0.41
C GLY A 120 9.55 8.81 -0.96
N THR A 121 10.73 8.92 -0.37
CA THR A 121 11.76 9.82 -0.91
C THR A 121 12.19 9.36 -2.31
N PRO A 122 12.74 10.25 -3.16
CA PRO A 122 13.26 9.88 -4.47
C PRO A 122 14.26 8.71 -4.44
N LYS A 123 15.08 8.64 -3.39
CA LYS A 123 16.05 7.56 -3.16
C LYS A 123 15.36 6.24 -2.86
N ALA A 124 14.36 6.23 -1.98
CA ALA A 124 13.57 5.05 -1.64
C ALA A 124 12.84 4.50 -2.88
N VAL A 125 12.19 5.36 -3.66
CA VAL A 125 11.45 4.97 -4.88
C VAL A 125 12.39 4.44 -5.96
N THR A 126 13.57 5.04 -6.12
CA THR A 126 14.59 4.52 -7.05
C THR A 126 15.05 3.12 -6.65
N TRP A 127 15.28 2.88 -5.36
CA TRP A 127 15.61 1.55 -4.85
C TRP A 127 14.46 0.57 -5.10
N PHE A 128 13.21 0.98 -4.86
CA PHE A 128 12.03 0.15 -5.06
C PHE A 128 11.89 -0.33 -6.50
N SER A 129 11.92 0.61 -7.45
CA SER A 129 11.79 0.32 -8.88
C SER A 129 12.84 -0.70 -9.33
N ARG A 130 14.11 -0.49 -8.96
CA ARG A 130 15.20 -1.43 -9.29
C ARG A 130 15.01 -2.80 -8.66
N THR A 131 14.60 -2.84 -7.40
CA THR A 131 14.37 -4.08 -6.66
C THR A 131 13.23 -4.86 -7.29
N LEU A 132 12.08 -4.20 -7.50
CA LEU A 132 10.92 -4.81 -8.12
C LEU A 132 11.24 -5.40 -9.49
N TYR A 133 11.90 -4.66 -10.38
CA TYR A 133 12.22 -5.18 -11.71
C TYR A 133 13.26 -6.30 -11.68
N SER A 134 14.18 -6.31 -10.69
CA SER A 134 15.10 -7.42 -10.50
C SER A 134 14.36 -8.71 -10.13
N TYR A 135 13.37 -8.62 -9.23
CA TYR A 135 12.53 -9.76 -8.85
C TYR A 135 11.53 -10.16 -9.93
N HIS A 136 10.92 -9.21 -10.61
CA HIS A 136 10.05 -9.46 -11.76
C HIS A 136 10.77 -10.30 -12.83
N ASP A 137 11.98 -9.89 -13.25
CA ASP A 137 12.75 -10.64 -14.23
C ASP A 137 13.13 -12.04 -13.74
N TYR A 138 13.51 -12.15 -12.46
CA TYR A 138 13.88 -13.42 -11.86
C TYR A 138 12.69 -14.39 -11.87
N TYR A 139 11.52 -13.95 -11.43
CA TYR A 139 10.32 -14.79 -11.44
C TYR A 139 9.92 -15.21 -12.84
N ILE A 140 10.03 -14.32 -13.83
CA ILE A 140 9.85 -14.68 -15.24
C ILE A 140 10.86 -15.74 -15.68
N SER A 141 12.13 -15.60 -15.29
CA SER A 141 13.19 -16.57 -15.65
C SER A 141 12.97 -17.97 -15.09
N LEU A 142 12.22 -18.07 -13.98
CA LEU A 142 11.79 -19.33 -13.38
C LEU A 142 10.46 -19.86 -13.94
N GLY A 143 9.84 -19.14 -14.86
CA GLY A 143 8.57 -19.53 -15.48
C GLY A 143 7.32 -19.17 -14.66
N PHE A 144 7.44 -18.34 -13.62
CA PHE A 144 6.28 -17.86 -12.87
C PHE A 144 5.50 -16.78 -13.62
N PHE A 145 4.21 -16.70 -13.34
CA PHE A 145 3.40 -15.54 -13.73
C PHE A 145 3.77 -14.31 -12.88
N ALA A 146 4.16 -13.23 -13.53
CA ALA A 146 4.56 -11.97 -12.89
C ALA A 146 3.78 -10.76 -13.46
N GLY A 147 2.52 -10.96 -13.86
CA GLY A 147 1.70 -9.89 -14.46
C GLY A 147 0.95 -9.02 -13.45
N LYS A 148 0.51 -9.58 -12.32
CA LYS A 148 -0.17 -8.81 -11.27
C LYS A 148 0.87 -8.09 -10.40
N ASP A 149 0.81 -6.76 -10.36
CA ASP A 149 1.79 -5.90 -9.69
C ASP A 149 1.81 -6.13 -8.17
N GLN A 150 0.64 -6.26 -7.54
CA GLN A 150 0.50 -6.57 -6.12
C GLN A 150 1.27 -7.83 -5.71
N ASN A 151 1.28 -8.87 -6.55
CA ASN A 151 1.96 -10.13 -6.22
C ASN A 151 3.49 -9.92 -6.13
N LEU A 152 4.03 -9.02 -6.95
CA LEU A 152 5.43 -8.63 -6.92
C LEU A 152 5.73 -7.69 -5.76
N TYR A 153 4.85 -6.71 -5.50
CA TYR A 153 4.99 -5.80 -4.35
C TYR A 153 5.04 -6.59 -3.04
N ASN A 154 4.14 -7.54 -2.85
CA ASN A 154 4.10 -8.41 -1.68
C ASN A 154 5.39 -9.22 -1.54
N ALA A 155 5.91 -9.80 -2.64
CA ALA A 155 7.16 -10.54 -2.59
C ALA A 155 8.33 -9.64 -2.13
N VAL A 156 8.44 -8.43 -2.69
CA VAL A 156 9.48 -7.46 -2.27
C VAL A 156 9.28 -7.03 -0.81
N ILE A 157 8.04 -6.83 -0.36
CA ILE A 157 7.71 -6.54 1.03
C ILE A 157 8.19 -7.67 1.96
N PHE A 158 7.93 -8.93 1.63
CA PHE A 158 8.33 -10.08 2.44
C PHE A 158 9.85 -10.21 2.55
N LEU A 159 10.57 -9.86 1.48
CA LEU A 159 12.03 -9.91 1.42
C LEU A 159 12.72 -8.73 2.12
N PHE A 160 12.09 -7.55 2.13
CA PHE A 160 12.67 -6.31 2.67
C PHE A 160 11.75 -5.58 3.65
N PRO A 161 11.12 -6.25 4.63
CA PRO A 161 10.00 -5.66 5.37
C PRO A 161 10.39 -4.47 6.24
N SER A 162 11.65 -4.35 6.65
CA SER A 162 12.15 -3.19 7.39
C SER A 162 12.12 -1.89 6.59
N ARG A 163 12.07 -1.96 5.25
CA ARG A 163 11.99 -0.79 4.34
C ARG A 163 10.57 -0.32 4.07
N PHE A 164 9.56 -0.99 4.62
CA PHE A 164 8.17 -0.67 4.36
C PHE A 164 7.44 -0.25 5.62
N ILE A 165 6.66 0.81 5.48
CA ILE A 165 5.70 1.27 6.47
C ILE A 165 4.31 1.27 5.83
N THR A 166 3.29 1.15 6.66
CA THR A 166 1.91 0.99 6.17
C THR A 166 0.89 1.60 7.10
N VAL A 167 -0.26 1.93 6.53
CA VAL A 167 -1.51 2.01 7.29
C VAL A 167 -2.32 0.76 6.97
N TRP A 168 -2.74 0.06 8.02
CA TRP A 168 -3.50 -1.18 7.87
C TRP A 168 -4.95 -0.94 8.29
N HIS A 169 -5.83 -0.71 7.31
CA HIS A 169 -7.26 -0.49 7.58
C HIS A 169 -7.87 -1.69 8.32
N GLY A 170 -7.43 -2.89 7.93
CA GLY A 170 -7.84 -4.17 8.49
C GLY A 170 -7.19 -4.58 9.81
N ASP A 171 -6.37 -3.75 10.46
CA ASP A 171 -5.55 -4.15 11.62
C ASP A 171 -6.39 -4.68 12.80
N PRO A 172 -6.37 -6.00 13.11
CA PRO A 172 -7.15 -6.59 14.21
C PRO A 172 -6.81 -6.03 15.58
N ASP A 173 -5.60 -5.51 15.75
CA ASP A 173 -5.10 -5.01 17.03
C ASP A 173 -5.24 -3.49 17.13
N SER A 174 -5.85 -2.85 16.13
CA SER A 174 -6.04 -1.40 16.13
C SER A 174 -6.88 -0.97 17.34
N PRO A 175 -6.35 -0.09 18.21
CA PRO A 175 -7.10 0.46 19.34
C PRO A 175 -8.38 1.18 18.90
N ALA A 176 -8.39 1.67 17.65
CA ALA A 176 -9.54 2.29 17.04
C ALA A 176 -10.73 1.33 16.86
N GLN A 177 -10.54 0.00 16.97
CA GLN A 177 -11.64 -0.96 16.99
C GLN A 177 -12.38 -1.04 18.33
N GLY A 178 -11.78 -0.52 19.41
CA GLY A 178 -12.33 -0.57 20.75
C GLY A 178 -13.78 -0.03 20.81
N GLY A 179 -14.67 -0.79 21.44
CA GLY A 179 -16.06 -0.40 21.67
C GLY A 179 -16.98 -0.45 20.44
N MET A 180 -16.54 -1.02 19.32
CA MET A 180 -17.42 -1.25 18.17
C MET A 180 -18.31 -2.48 18.39
N PRO A 181 -19.61 -2.41 18.04
CA PRO A 181 -20.48 -3.58 18.14
C PRO A 181 -20.02 -4.67 17.15
N PRO A 182 -20.17 -5.97 17.48
CA PRO A 182 -19.70 -7.08 16.63
C PRO A 182 -20.17 -6.99 15.17
N ASN A 183 -21.38 -6.46 14.94
CA ASN A 183 -21.96 -6.31 13.61
C ASN A 183 -21.37 -5.14 12.79
N ALA A 184 -20.62 -4.22 13.42
CA ALA A 184 -19.94 -3.12 12.73
C ALA A 184 -18.63 -3.56 12.05
N LEU A 185 -18.04 -4.68 12.49
CA LEU A 185 -16.81 -5.22 11.91
C LEU A 185 -16.97 -5.74 10.47
N MET A 186 -18.23 -5.87 10.00
CA MET A 186 -18.57 -6.31 8.64
C MET A 186 -18.54 -5.17 7.60
N ARG A 187 -18.50 -3.90 8.01
CA ARG A 187 -18.53 -2.71 7.13
C ARG A 187 -17.36 -1.73 7.40
N GLY A 188 -16.25 -2.25 7.91
CA GLY A 188 -15.05 -1.47 8.15
C GLY A 188 -14.65 -1.45 9.60
N ARG A 189 -13.40 -1.83 9.85
CA ARG A 189 -12.80 -1.90 11.17
C ARG A 189 -12.58 -0.51 11.80
N LEU A 190 -12.85 0.57 11.08
CA LEU A 190 -12.59 1.94 11.51
C LEU A 190 -13.82 2.85 11.47
N GLY A 191 -15.04 2.32 11.28
CA GLY A 191 -16.27 3.12 11.18
C GLY A 191 -16.56 3.58 9.75
N ALA A 192 -17.32 4.68 9.59
CA ALA A 192 -17.75 5.17 8.29
C ALA A 192 -16.61 5.87 7.51
N CYS A 193 -15.73 5.09 6.89
CA CYS A 193 -14.50 5.53 6.22
C CYS A 193 -14.56 5.56 4.67
N GLY A 194 -15.76 5.51 4.09
CA GLY A 194 -15.93 5.41 2.64
C GLY A 194 -15.36 4.10 2.07
N PRO A 195 -14.91 4.08 0.80
CA PRO A 195 -14.27 2.91 0.21
C PRO A 195 -12.99 2.54 0.94
N GLU A 196 -12.98 1.37 1.55
CA GLU A 196 -11.87 0.92 2.40
C GLU A 196 -10.54 0.84 1.63
N TRP A 197 -10.60 0.51 0.33
CA TRP A 197 -9.46 0.47 -0.59
C TRP A 197 -8.78 1.83 -0.81
N TYR A 198 -9.44 2.95 -0.50
CA TYR A 198 -8.88 4.30 -0.65
C TYR A 198 -8.73 5.02 0.68
N TYR A 199 -8.80 4.28 1.79
CA TYR A 199 -8.68 4.83 3.14
C TYR A 199 -7.39 5.65 3.36
N TYR A 200 -6.30 5.30 2.67
CA TYR A 200 -5.05 6.05 2.72
C TYR A 200 -5.21 7.53 2.33
N GLN A 201 -6.17 7.86 1.47
CA GLN A 201 -6.43 9.25 1.09
C GLN A 201 -6.80 10.07 2.32
N TRP A 202 -7.86 9.64 3.01
CA TRP A 202 -8.31 10.26 4.26
C TRP A 202 -7.19 10.30 5.30
N TRP A 203 -6.47 9.19 5.46
CA TRP A 203 -5.43 9.07 6.47
C TRP A 203 -4.23 10.02 6.23
N LEU A 204 -3.90 10.28 4.97
CA LEU A 204 -2.83 11.19 4.53
C LEU A 204 -3.24 12.66 4.43
N SER A 205 -4.54 12.99 4.48
CA SER A 205 -5.01 14.39 4.44
C SER A 205 -4.65 15.16 5.72
N ASP A 206 -4.86 16.47 5.71
CA ASP A 206 -4.75 17.28 6.92
C ASP A 206 -5.93 17.03 7.88
N LYS A 207 -5.88 17.62 9.07
CA LYS A 207 -6.95 17.42 10.07
C LYS A 207 -8.30 17.98 9.61
N HIS A 208 -8.32 19.16 9.00
CA HIS A 208 -9.56 19.79 8.56
C HIS A 208 -10.23 18.95 7.46
N SER A 209 -9.50 18.57 6.41
CA SER A 209 -10.04 17.72 5.34
C SER A 209 -10.56 16.37 5.86
N ARG A 210 -9.88 15.76 6.85
CA ARG A 210 -10.37 14.54 7.49
C ARG A 210 -11.71 14.71 8.21
N GLU A 211 -11.89 15.82 8.92
CA GLU A 211 -13.15 16.10 9.61
C GLU A 211 -14.29 16.41 8.62
N GLU A 212 -14.01 17.15 7.56
CA GLU A 212 -14.99 17.44 6.51
C GLU A 212 -15.40 16.17 5.76
N MET A 213 -14.44 15.31 5.38
CA MET A 213 -14.75 14.04 4.73
C MET A 213 -15.55 13.10 5.66
N ARG A 214 -15.21 13.09 6.95
CA ARG A 214 -15.94 12.34 7.96
C ARG A 214 -17.38 12.82 8.08
N LYS A 215 -17.63 14.14 8.09
CA LYS A 215 -19.00 14.70 8.06
C LYS A 215 -19.72 14.30 6.77
N TYR A 216 -19.05 14.44 5.62
CA TYR A 216 -19.59 14.07 4.32
C TYR A 216 -20.06 12.62 4.32
N TRP A 217 -19.22 11.67 4.72
CA TRP A 217 -19.62 10.25 4.80
C TRP A 217 -20.78 10.03 5.76
N MET A 218 -20.77 10.67 6.93
CA MET A 218 -21.85 10.53 7.91
C MET A 218 -23.21 11.03 7.37
N GLU A 219 -23.19 12.04 6.50
CA GLU A 219 -24.38 12.63 5.86
C GLU A 219 -24.80 11.87 4.59
N HIS A 220 -23.85 11.37 3.80
CA HIS A 220 -24.06 10.90 2.43
C HIS A 220 -23.84 9.40 2.22
N ASP A 221 -23.57 8.61 3.27
CA ASP A 221 -23.32 7.17 3.15
C ASP A 221 -24.40 6.46 2.32
N ARG A 222 -24.01 5.97 1.14
CA ARG A 222 -24.88 5.60 0.01
C ARG A 222 -25.38 4.15 0.05
N GLU A 223 -25.25 3.42 1.16
CA GLU A 223 -25.69 2.01 1.24
C GLU A 223 -27.01 1.79 2.01
N PRO A 224 -28.18 1.83 1.34
CA PRO A 224 -29.49 1.67 1.95
C PRO A 224 -29.96 0.21 2.19
N SER A 225 -29.20 -0.83 1.84
CA SER A 225 -29.75 -2.18 1.69
C SER A 225 -29.82 -3.08 2.94
N GLU A 226 -29.35 -2.67 4.13
CA GLU A 226 -29.52 -3.50 5.34
C GLU A 226 -30.01 -2.73 6.57
N ALA A 227 -31.16 -3.16 7.11
CA ALA A 227 -31.92 -2.62 8.25
C ALA A 227 -31.17 -2.58 9.61
N LYS A 228 -29.84 -2.58 9.64
CA LYS A 228 -29.00 -2.32 10.83
C LYS A 228 -28.11 -1.05 10.66
N TRP A 229 -28.24 -0.37 9.52
CA TRP A 229 -27.44 0.77 9.06
C TRP A 229 -27.37 1.97 10.04
N TRP A 230 -28.44 2.25 10.79
CA TRP A 230 -28.49 3.41 11.70
C TRP A 230 -27.54 3.32 12.91
N LYS A 231 -26.99 2.12 13.21
CA LYS A 231 -26.02 1.94 14.32
C LYS A 231 -24.57 2.20 13.89
N ILE A 232 -24.23 1.96 12.62
CA ILE A 232 -22.87 2.17 12.07
C ILE A 232 -22.70 3.62 11.60
N ARG A 233 -23.76 4.25 11.07
CA ARG A 233 -23.83 5.69 10.76
C ARG A 233 -23.57 6.64 11.93
N ARG A 234 -23.35 6.12 13.15
CA ARG A 234 -22.99 6.94 14.32
C ARG A 234 -21.51 6.86 14.68
N ILE A 235 -20.74 5.98 14.03
CA ILE A 235 -19.32 5.81 14.32
C ILE A 235 -18.53 6.52 13.22
N PRO A 236 -18.00 7.73 13.51
CA PRO A 236 -17.18 8.44 12.54
C PRO A 236 -15.93 7.63 12.18
N CYS A 237 -15.42 7.81 10.96
CA CYS A 237 -14.15 7.22 10.55
C CYS A 237 -13.03 7.51 11.57
N ARG A 238 -12.31 6.46 11.97
CA ARG A 238 -11.27 6.50 13.01
C ARG A 238 -9.89 6.33 12.39
N MET A 239 -8.89 6.90 13.06
CA MET A 239 -7.51 6.86 12.60
C MET A 239 -6.82 5.57 13.01
N ALA A 240 -6.45 4.75 12.03
CA ALA A 240 -5.48 3.67 12.20
C ALA A 240 -4.07 4.21 12.50
N LEU A 241 -3.29 3.40 13.21
CA LEU A 241 -1.89 3.67 13.51
C LEU A 241 -1.00 3.35 12.31
N LEU A 242 0.15 4.01 12.25
CA LEU A 242 1.24 3.59 11.36
C LEU A 242 1.82 2.27 11.88
N ARG A 243 2.14 1.36 10.96
CA ARG A 243 2.85 0.12 11.29
C ARG A 243 4.09 -0.03 10.42
N GLY A 244 5.15 -0.60 10.99
CA GLY A 244 6.25 -1.17 10.22
C GLY A 244 5.82 -2.50 9.62
N MET A 245 6.17 -2.78 8.38
CA MET A 245 5.72 -4.00 7.71
C MET A 245 6.31 -5.27 8.33
N GLU A 246 7.51 -5.19 8.90
CA GLU A 246 8.10 -6.28 9.67
C GLU A 246 7.30 -6.61 10.93
N ASP A 247 6.80 -5.59 11.62
CA ASP A 247 5.93 -5.77 12.79
C ASP A 247 4.59 -6.41 12.40
N VAL A 248 3.99 -5.99 11.28
CA VAL A 248 2.78 -6.64 10.72
C VAL A 248 3.03 -8.12 10.41
N LEU A 249 4.16 -8.45 9.81
CA LEU A 249 4.48 -9.85 9.46
C LEU A 249 4.77 -10.69 10.72
N LYS A 250 5.48 -10.14 11.72
CA LYS A 250 5.72 -10.82 13.01
C LYS A 250 4.45 -11.00 13.82
N SER A 251 3.56 -10.01 13.88
CA SER A 251 2.27 -10.17 14.56
C SER A 251 1.39 -11.22 13.88
N THR A 252 1.50 -11.36 12.55
CA THR A 252 0.71 -12.32 11.78
C THR A 252 1.31 -13.74 11.81
N PHE A 253 2.63 -13.88 11.70
CA PHE A 253 3.30 -15.18 11.54
C PHE A 253 3.97 -15.69 12.82
N GLY A 254 4.08 -14.87 13.86
CA GLY A 254 4.80 -15.16 15.10
C GLY A 254 6.04 -14.28 15.25
N ASN A 255 6.36 -13.92 16.49
CA ASN A 255 7.47 -13.02 16.81
C ASN A 255 8.86 -13.57 16.42
N ASP A 256 8.95 -14.88 16.23
CA ASP A 256 10.13 -15.61 15.77
C ASP A 256 10.28 -15.63 14.23
N TRP A 257 9.29 -15.12 13.49
CA TRP A 257 9.37 -15.04 12.04
C TRP A 257 10.49 -14.11 11.60
N THR A 258 11.29 -14.58 10.65
CA THR A 258 12.37 -13.83 10.03
C THR A 258 12.13 -13.69 8.53
N PRO A 259 12.50 -12.56 7.91
CA PRO A 259 12.42 -12.39 6.47
C PRO A 259 13.16 -13.50 5.72
N PRO A 260 12.65 -13.97 4.56
CA PRO A 260 13.32 -15.00 3.78
C PRO A 260 14.72 -14.56 3.33
N ALA A 261 15.60 -15.54 3.11
CA ALA A 261 16.92 -15.28 2.55
C ALA A 261 16.80 -14.68 1.14
N ARG A 262 17.69 -13.73 0.85
CA ARG A 262 17.75 -13.01 -0.42
C ARG A 262 19.02 -13.41 -1.15
N THR A 263 18.90 -13.90 -2.37
CA THR A 263 20.04 -14.36 -3.18
C THR A 263 20.28 -13.47 -4.40
N ILE A 264 19.30 -12.63 -4.76
CA ILE A 264 19.37 -11.81 -5.96
C ILE A 264 20.16 -10.52 -5.71
N GLY A 265 21.17 -10.30 -6.54
CA GLY A 265 21.86 -9.00 -6.65
C GLY A 265 20.98 -7.96 -7.37
N LEU A 266 20.83 -6.78 -6.78
CA LEU A 266 20.06 -5.68 -7.39
C LEU A 266 20.74 -5.19 -8.66
N ARG A 267 19.98 -5.13 -9.76
CA ARG A 267 20.51 -4.63 -11.04
C ARG A 267 20.67 -3.10 -11.03
N PRO A 268 21.61 -2.54 -11.82
CA PRO A 268 21.66 -1.11 -12.09
C PRO A 268 20.36 -0.63 -12.74
N THR A 269 20.11 0.68 -12.69
CA THR A 269 18.98 1.31 -13.38
C THR A 269 18.90 0.84 -14.82
N ARG A 270 17.75 0.31 -15.23
CA ARG A 270 17.49 0.05 -16.65
C ARG A 270 17.33 1.39 -17.37
N MET A 271 18.17 1.64 -18.37
CA MET A 271 17.87 2.61 -19.41
C MET A 271 17.06 1.84 -20.45
N TRP A 272 15.75 2.11 -20.50
CA TRP A 272 14.88 1.66 -21.57
C TRP A 272 14.78 2.77 -22.61
#